data_AF-A0A212F1K4-F1
#
_entry.id   AF-A0A212F1K4-F1
#
_cell.length_a   1.000
_cell.length_b   1.000
_cell.length_c   1.000
_cell.angle_alpha   90.00
_cell.angle_beta   90.00
_cell.angle_gamma   90.00
#
_symmetry.space_group_name_H-M   'P 1'
#
loop_
_entity.id
_entity.type
_entity.pdbx_description
1 polymer ?
#
loop_
_entity_poly.entity_id
_entity_poly.type
_entity_poly.pdbx_seq_one_letter_code
_entity_poly.pdbx_strand_id
1 'polypeptide(L)'
;MNLEEMYTVLRGASRGQGVEFDVVMKWFEACSIIDGRFITQELFVHSYERLAPNREHLTMVKFIQLVGILSRESRRDVRVLLNRFESVKPVIIRKLISPIWISFCVMEEAFRKLERKNQNSVDNLVQWMKDSKIVDGAKVTEEKARHLFDDVKDASNVELAKFQEAIGKLANEQKKSIEDFSKTLAAEAPKFLEAAMAAATAAAAAAASTFKEALSKK
;
A
#
# COMPACT_ATOMS: atom_id res chain seq x y z
N MET A 1 8.92 10.87 5.92
CA MET A 1 7.96 9.87 6.44
C MET A 1 7.14 10.43 7.58
N ASN A 2 5.88 10.04 7.69
CA ASN A 2 5.11 10.17 8.93
C ASN A 2 5.01 8.81 9.67
N LEU A 3 4.43 8.79 10.87
CA LEU A 3 4.32 7.58 11.69
C LEU A 3 3.39 6.52 11.08
N GLU A 4 2.34 6.93 10.37
CA GLU A 4 1.39 6.01 9.74
C GLU A 4 2.03 5.27 8.57
N GLU A 5 2.82 5.97 7.75
CA GLU A 5 3.62 5.39 6.68
C GLU A 5 4.62 4.38 7.24
N MET A 6 5.36 4.76 8.30
CA MET A 6 6.31 3.88 8.97
C MET A 6 5.63 2.61 9.50
N TYR A 7 4.50 2.75 10.18
CA TYR A 7 3.70 1.62 10.67
C TYR A 7 3.23 0.73 9.52
N THR A 8 2.75 1.32 8.43
CA THR A 8 2.22 0.58 7.28
C THR A 8 3.31 -0.30 6.66
N VAL A 9 4.52 0.22 6.51
CA VAL A 9 5.65 -0.57 5.98
C VAL A 9 6.06 -1.67 6.96
N LEU A 10 6.14 -1.37 8.26
CA LEU A 10 6.45 -2.35 9.31
C LEU A 10 5.44 -3.48 9.42
N ARG A 11 4.15 -3.11 9.45
CA ARG A 11 3.03 -4.06 9.47
C ARG A 11 3.10 -4.93 8.24
N GLY A 12 3.47 -4.32 7.12
CA GLY A 12 3.64 -5.04 5.89
C GLY A 12 4.72 -6.12 5.98
N ALA A 13 5.90 -5.75 6.47
CA ALA A 13 6.97 -6.69 6.73
C ALA A 13 6.60 -7.82 7.73
N SER A 14 5.64 -7.56 8.63
CA SER A 14 5.15 -8.51 9.65
C SER A 14 4.09 -9.50 9.16
N ARG A 15 3.60 -9.38 7.92
CA ARG A 15 2.59 -10.28 7.31
C ARG A 15 1.30 -10.49 8.15
N GLY A 16 0.97 -9.57 9.05
CA GLY A 16 -0.03 -9.79 10.10
C GLY A 16 -1.02 -8.64 10.32
N GLN A 17 -1.88 -8.79 11.34
CA GLN A 17 -2.86 -7.76 11.74
C GLN A 17 -2.21 -6.53 12.40
N GLY A 18 -0.95 -6.63 12.81
CA GLY A 18 -0.17 -5.55 13.39
C GLY A 18 1.33 -5.73 13.12
N VAL A 19 2.15 -5.03 13.88
CA VAL A 19 3.60 -5.08 13.72
C VAL A 19 4.23 -6.05 14.73
N GLU A 20 4.95 -7.04 14.23
CA GLU A 20 5.63 -8.06 15.03
C GLU A 20 6.89 -7.50 15.68
N PHE A 21 7.18 -7.92 16.91
CA PHE A 21 8.33 -7.47 17.70
C PHE A 21 9.65 -7.59 16.94
N ASP A 22 9.93 -8.77 16.37
CA ASP A 22 11.18 -9.05 15.69
C ASP A 22 11.39 -8.16 14.46
N VAL A 23 10.30 -7.78 13.79
CA VAL A 23 10.33 -6.87 12.65
C VAL A 23 10.66 -5.46 13.11
N VAL A 24 10.02 -4.94 14.17
CA VAL A 24 10.34 -3.61 14.73
C VAL A 24 11.79 -3.57 15.20
N MET A 25 12.23 -4.57 15.96
CA MET A 25 13.57 -4.60 16.53
C MET A 25 14.64 -4.56 15.44
N LYS A 26 14.56 -5.46 14.45
CA LYS A 26 15.48 -5.49 13.31
C LYS A 26 15.49 -4.17 12.53
N TRP A 27 14.34 -3.51 12.43
CA TRP A 27 14.25 -2.20 11.79
C TRP A 27 14.95 -1.10 12.57
N PHE A 28 14.70 -1.02 13.87
CA PHE A 28 15.31 -0.03 14.72
C PHE A 28 16.82 -0.23 14.82
N GLU A 29 17.31 -1.47 14.82
CA GLU A 29 18.74 -1.79 14.69
C GLU A 29 19.31 -1.34 13.34
N ALA A 30 18.63 -1.66 12.24
CA ALA A 30 19.06 -1.26 10.90
C ALA A 30 19.10 0.27 10.69
N CYS A 31 18.23 1.01 11.38
CA CYS A 31 18.24 2.47 11.40
C CYS A 31 19.30 3.08 12.35
N SER A 32 20.08 2.23 13.03
CA SER A 32 21.02 2.62 14.09
C SER A 32 20.32 3.49 15.14
N ILE A 33 19.09 3.12 15.48
CA ILE A 33 18.33 3.70 16.59
C ILE A 33 18.59 2.85 17.84
N ILE A 34 18.57 1.52 17.70
CA ILE A 34 19.10 0.60 18.70
C ILE A 34 20.57 0.34 18.35
N ASP A 35 21.44 1.21 18.85
CA ASP A 35 22.89 1.12 18.67
C ASP A 35 23.67 1.33 19.99
N GLY A 36 22.95 1.44 21.11
CA GLY A 36 23.50 1.76 22.43
C GLY A 36 23.88 3.23 22.65
N ARG A 37 23.92 4.05 21.58
CA ARG A 37 24.14 5.51 21.67
C ARG A 37 22.84 6.30 21.65
N PHE A 38 21.87 5.83 20.87
CA PHE A 38 20.53 6.42 20.80
C PHE A 38 19.61 5.78 21.83
N ILE A 39 19.34 4.49 21.66
CA ILE A 39 18.49 3.67 22.52
C ILE A 39 19.23 2.35 22.74
N THR A 40 19.23 1.85 23.98
CA THR A 40 19.75 0.51 24.28
C THR A 40 18.70 -0.54 23.92
N GLN A 41 19.15 -1.76 23.58
CA GLN A 41 18.25 -2.86 23.28
C GLN A 41 17.32 -3.16 24.47
N GLU A 42 17.85 -3.09 25.70
CA GLU A 42 17.10 -3.27 26.94
C GLU A 42 15.96 -2.25 27.09
N LEU A 43 16.24 -0.96 26.85
CA LEU A 43 15.23 0.09 26.91
C LEU A 43 14.14 -0.14 25.85
N PHE A 44 14.53 -0.56 24.65
CA PHE A 44 13.58 -0.89 23.59
C PHE A 44 12.68 -2.07 23.98
N VAL A 45 13.27 -3.19 24.41
CA VAL A 45 12.53 -4.39 24.83
C VAL A 45 11.56 -4.05 25.96
N HIS A 46 12.04 -3.36 27.00
CA HIS A 46 11.22 -2.97 28.14
C HIS A 46 10.04 -2.06 27.73
N SER A 47 10.30 -1.08 26.85
CA SER A 47 9.26 -0.18 26.34
C SER A 47 8.23 -0.90 25.48
N TYR A 48 8.66 -1.89 24.70
CA TYR A 48 7.78 -2.71 23.88
C TYR A 48 6.88 -3.59 24.75
N GLU A 49 7.47 -4.36 25.69
CA GLU A 49 6.74 -5.29 26.55
C GLU A 49 5.73 -4.57 27.46
N ARG A 50 5.99 -3.31 27.81
CA ARG A 50 5.03 -2.46 28.52
C ARG A 50 3.74 -2.20 27.73
N LEU A 51 3.80 -2.17 26.40
CA LEU A 51 2.66 -1.90 25.51
C LEU A 51 2.03 -3.19 24.95
N ALA A 52 2.84 -4.22 24.76
CA ALA A 52 2.47 -5.52 24.26
C ALA A 52 3.19 -6.62 25.06
N PRO A 53 2.61 -7.03 26.21
CA PRO A 53 3.12 -8.15 26.98
C PRO A 53 3.24 -9.40 26.09
N ASN A 54 4.22 -10.26 26.38
CA ASN A 54 4.51 -11.46 25.55
C ASN A 54 4.85 -11.15 24.08
N ARG A 55 5.25 -9.90 23.77
CA ARG A 55 5.66 -9.47 22.43
C ARG A 55 4.56 -9.63 21.37
N GLU A 56 3.30 -9.43 21.79
CA GLU A 56 2.16 -9.38 20.88
C GLU A 56 2.32 -8.30 19.80
N HIS A 57 1.60 -8.46 18.69
CA HIS A 57 1.59 -7.49 17.60
C HIS A 57 1.16 -6.10 18.09
N LEU A 58 1.89 -5.07 17.68
CA LEU A 58 1.49 -3.69 17.92
C LEU A 58 0.43 -3.26 16.90
N THR A 59 -0.68 -2.72 17.42
CA THR A 59 -1.61 -1.92 16.62
C THR A 59 -1.01 -0.54 16.32
N MET A 60 -1.59 0.21 15.38
CA MET A 60 -1.14 1.57 15.04
C MET A 60 -1.02 2.45 16.29
N VAL A 61 -2.03 2.42 17.16
CA VAL A 61 -2.07 3.22 18.39
C VAL A 61 -0.92 2.84 19.32
N LYS A 62 -0.71 1.54 19.57
CA LYS A 62 0.39 1.06 20.42
C LYS A 62 1.75 1.37 19.81
N PHE A 63 1.89 1.29 18.49
CA PHE A 63 3.12 1.64 17.80
C PHE A 63 3.45 3.14 17.92
N ILE A 64 2.47 4.03 17.75
CA ILE A 64 2.65 5.47 17.98
C ILE A 64 3.07 5.73 19.43
N GLN A 65 2.45 5.04 20.39
CA GLN A 65 2.83 5.11 21.80
C GLN A 65 4.27 4.65 22.03
N LEU A 66 4.70 3.55 21.40
CA LEU A 66 6.07 3.06 21.49
C LEU A 66 7.06 4.13 21.03
N VAL A 67 6.84 4.72 19.85
CA VAL A 67 7.72 5.78 19.34
C VAL A 67 7.74 6.99 20.28
N GLY A 68 6.59 7.36 20.86
CA GLY A 68 6.49 8.44 21.85
C GLY A 68 7.27 8.15 23.14
N ILE A 69 7.21 6.92 23.67
CA ILE A 69 8.00 6.49 24.83
C ILE A 69 9.48 6.57 24.50
N LEU A 70 9.91 5.97 23.39
CA LEU A 70 11.31 5.94 22.97
C LEU A 70 11.86 7.35 22.73
N SER A 71 11.07 8.25 22.13
CA SER A 71 11.42 9.66 21.96
C SER A 71 11.61 10.38 23.30
N ARG A 72 10.70 10.16 24.26
CA ARG A 72 10.76 10.75 25.60
C ARG A 72 11.98 10.26 26.38
N GLU A 73 12.18 8.95 26.44
CA GLU A 73 13.26 8.33 27.22
C GLU A 73 14.65 8.68 26.64
N SER A 74 14.77 8.73 25.31
CA SER A 74 16.03 9.14 24.65
C SER A 74 16.24 10.66 24.62
N ARG A 75 15.23 11.47 25.02
CA ARG A 75 15.20 12.93 24.86
C ARG A 75 15.45 13.39 23.42
N ARG A 76 14.96 12.61 22.45
CA ARG A 76 15.10 12.90 21.01
C ARG A 76 13.76 13.25 20.41
N ASP A 77 13.75 14.20 19.49
CA ASP A 77 12.56 14.54 18.74
C ASP A 77 12.14 13.35 17.85
N VAL A 78 10.82 13.05 17.80
CA VAL A 78 10.24 12.01 16.95
C VAL A 78 10.67 12.18 15.48
N ARG A 79 10.83 13.42 15.01
CA ARG A 79 11.29 13.72 13.65
C ARG A 79 12.69 13.17 13.38
N VAL A 80 13.57 13.15 14.38
CA VAL A 80 14.92 12.57 14.23
C VAL A 80 14.84 11.07 14.01
N LEU A 81 13.94 10.38 14.72
CA LEU A 81 13.69 8.95 14.50
C LEU A 81 13.12 8.73 13.09
N LEU A 82 12.09 9.47 12.70
CA LEU A 82 11.46 9.37 11.38
C LEU A 82 12.43 9.65 10.22
N ASN A 83 13.33 10.61 10.37
CA ASN A 83 14.34 10.93 9.34
C ASN A 83 15.35 9.79 9.17
N ARG A 84 15.74 9.11 10.26
CA ARG A 84 16.56 7.89 10.18
C ARG A 84 15.81 6.75 9.50
N PHE A 85 14.51 6.63 9.73
CA PHE A 85 13.71 5.66 8.99
C PHE A 85 13.71 5.94 7.49
N GLU A 86 13.58 7.20 7.08
CA GLU A 86 13.57 7.57 5.66
C GLU A 86 14.89 7.21 4.96
N SER A 87 16.03 7.43 5.61
CA SER A 87 17.33 7.18 5.00
C SER A 87 17.64 5.69 4.78
N VAL A 88 17.14 4.81 5.66
CA VAL A 88 17.41 3.36 5.56
C VAL A 88 16.27 2.59 4.90
N LYS A 89 15.10 3.22 4.70
CA LYS A 89 13.93 2.65 4.02
C LYS A 89 14.28 1.91 2.72
N PRO A 90 15.06 2.45 1.77
CA PRO A 90 15.33 1.76 0.50
C PRO A 90 16.20 0.50 0.66
N VAL A 91 17.10 0.50 1.65
CA VAL A 91 18.00 -0.64 1.92
C VAL A 91 17.24 -1.74 2.63
N ILE A 92 16.39 -1.38 3.59
CA ILE A 92 15.68 -2.38 4.37
C ILE A 92 14.51 -2.97 3.60
N ILE A 93 13.80 -2.14 2.80
CA ILE A 93 12.82 -2.65 1.83
C ILE A 93 13.47 -3.72 0.95
N ARG A 94 14.71 -3.55 0.50
CA ARG A 94 15.41 -4.58 -0.29
C ARG A 94 15.84 -5.82 0.51
N LYS A 95 16.16 -5.68 1.80
CA LYS A 95 16.75 -6.76 2.62
C LYS A 95 15.73 -7.60 3.39
N LEU A 96 14.69 -6.96 3.95
CA LEU A 96 13.73 -7.62 4.84
C LEU A 96 12.39 -7.89 4.16
N ILE A 97 12.05 -7.09 3.15
CA ILE A 97 10.80 -7.25 2.42
C ILE A 97 11.15 -8.01 1.15
N SER A 98 10.71 -9.27 1.06
CA SER A 98 10.84 -10.05 -0.17
C SER A 98 10.39 -9.18 -1.37
N PRO A 99 11.06 -9.22 -2.53
CA PRO A 99 10.64 -8.48 -3.73
C PRO A 99 9.14 -8.65 -4.05
N ILE A 100 8.58 -9.78 -3.64
CA ILE A 100 7.17 -10.15 -3.69
C ILE A 100 6.27 -9.17 -2.91
N TRP A 101 6.65 -8.82 -1.68
CA TRP A 101 5.85 -7.95 -0.82
C TRP A 101 5.90 -6.48 -1.25
N ILE A 102 7.03 -6.03 -1.82
CA ILE A 102 7.15 -4.68 -2.39
C ILE A 102 6.10 -4.48 -3.48
N SER A 103 5.95 -5.47 -4.35
CA SER A 103 4.94 -5.42 -5.40
C SER A 103 3.52 -5.41 -4.86
N PHE A 104 3.25 -6.16 -3.79
CA PHE A 104 1.96 -6.11 -3.11
C PHE A 104 1.68 -4.72 -2.52
N CYS A 105 2.64 -4.13 -1.79
CA CYS A 105 2.52 -2.77 -1.25
C CYS A 105 2.29 -1.72 -2.33
N VAL A 106 3.05 -1.77 -3.43
CA VAL A 106 2.96 -0.79 -4.50
C VAL A 106 1.60 -0.89 -5.21
N MET A 107 1.11 -2.12 -5.44
CA MET A 107 -0.23 -2.35 -5.98
C MET A 107 -1.32 -1.83 -5.04
N GLU A 108 -1.24 -2.12 -3.73
CA GLU A 108 -2.20 -1.60 -2.74
C GLU A 108 -2.18 -0.08 -2.65
N GLU A 109 -1.00 0.54 -2.67
CA GLU A 109 -0.87 1.99 -2.63
C GLU A 109 -1.49 2.64 -3.87
N ALA A 110 -1.27 2.05 -5.05
CA ALA A 110 -1.88 2.51 -6.28
C ALA A 110 -3.40 2.38 -6.26
N PHE A 111 -3.91 1.26 -5.76
CA PHE A 111 -5.34 1.07 -5.56
C PHE A 111 -5.93 2.13 -4.63
N ARG A 112 -5.28 2.39 -3.47
CA ARG A 112 -5.71 3.43 -2.53
C ARG A 112 -5.64 4.84 -3.12
N LYS A 113 -4.81 5.09 -4.13
CA LYS A 113 -4.80 6.37 -4.87
C LYS A 113 -6.00 6.47 -5.81
N LEU A 114 -6.42 5.37 -6.44
CA LEU A 114 -7.64 5.31 -7.24
C LEU A 114 -8.89 5.50 -6.37
N GLU A 115 -8.97 4.79 -5.25
CA GLU A 115 -10.06 4.89 -4.28
C GLU A 115 -10.24 6.33 -3.78
N ARG A 116 -9.15 7.01 -3.38
CA ARG A 116 -9.20 8.43 -2.97
C ARG A 116 -9.69 9.39 -4.06
N LYS A 117 -9.63 8.97 -5.32
CA LYS A 117 -10.09 9.75 -6.48
C LYS A 117 -11.45 9.26 -7.00
N ASN A 118 -12.08 8.29 -6.33
CA ASN A 118 -13.28 7.59 -6.81
C ASN A 118 -13.10 7.00 -8.22
N GLN A 119 -11.90 6.48 -8.51
CA GLN A 119 -11.55 5.87 -9.79
C GLN A 119 -11.35 4.35 -9.67
N ASN A 120 -11.84 3.73 -8.61
CA ASN A 120 -11.76 2.29 -8.34
C ASN A 120 -13.00 1.51 -8.81
N SER A 121 -13.60 1.92 -9.93
CA SER A 121 -14.68 1.17 -10.57
C SER A 121 -14.17 -0.11 -11.22
N VAL A 122 -15.06 -1.07 -11.45
CA VAL A 122 -14.75 -2.32 -12.17
C VAL A 122 -14.13 -2.01 -13.53
N ASP A 123 -14.66 -1.04 -14.28
CA ASP A 123 -14.12 -0.64 -15.59
C ASP A 123 -12.66 -0.20 -15.50
N ASN A 124 -12.33 0.68 -14.54
CA ASN A 124 -10.98 1.18 -14.38
C ASN A 124 -10.01 0.08 -13.91
N LEU A 125 -10.46 -0.80 -13.01
CA LEU A 125 -9.63 -1.91 -12.52
C LEU A 125 -9.37 -2.95 -13.62
N VAL A 126 -10.37 -3.28 -14.42
CA VAL A 126 -10.21 -4.15 -15.59
C VAL A 126 -9.31 -3.49 -16.63
N GLN A 127 -9.45 -2.18 -16.86
CA GLN A 127 -8.54 -1.44 -17.74
C GLN A 127 -7.09 -1.49 -17.22
N TRP A 128 -6.87 -1.33 -15.91
CA TRP A 128 -5.53 -1.47 -15.32
C TRP A 128 -4.95 -2.87 -15.53
N MET A 129 -5.78 -3.92 -15.42
CA MET A 129 -5.36 -5.29 -15.72
C MET A 129 -5.01 -5.49 -17.20
N LYS A 130 -5.75 -4.85 -18.12
CA LYS A 130 -5.47 -4.86 -19.57
C LYS A 130 -4.17 -4.14 -19.89
N ASP A 131 -3.96 -2.95 -19.34
CA ASP A 131 -2.74 -2.16 -19.52
C ASP A 131 -1.52 -2.92 -18.97
N SER A 132 -1.73 -3.67 -17.89
CA SER A 132 -0.75 -4.58 -17.30
C SER A 132 -0.56 -5.90 -18.06
N LYS A 133 -1.26 -6.11 -19.18
CA LYS A 133 -1.22 -7.35 -19.97
C LYS A 133 -1.55 -8.62 -19.17
N ILE A 134 -2.32 -8.48 -18.09
CA ILE A 134 -2.88 -9.61 -17.32
C ILE A 134 -4.12 -10.14 -18.05
N VAL A 135 -4.91 -9.22 -18.60
CA VAL A 135 -6.03 -9.47 -19.51
C VAL A 135 -5.52 -9.15 -20.91
N ASP A 136 -5.07 -10.18 -21.62
CA ASP A 136 -4.48 -10.05 -22.97
C ASP A 136 -5.48 -10.33 -24.09
N GLY A 137 -6.72 -10.68 -23.76
CA GLY A 137 -7.77 -11.04 -24.72
C GLY A 137 -7.61 -12.44 -25.33
N ALA A 138 -6.46 -13.10 -25.14
CA ALA A 138 -6.17 -14.42 -25.68
C ALA A 138 -6.40 -15.53 -24.64
N LYS A 139 -5.94 -15.33 -23.40
CA LYS A 139 -6.11 -16.29 -22.29
C LYS A 139 -7.22 -15.87 -21.35
N VAL A 140 -7.34 -14.58 -21.10
CA VAL A 140 -8.41 -13.98 -20.30
C VAL A 140 -9.04 -12.86 -21.10
N THR A 141 -10.33 -12.99 -21.36
CA THR A 141 -11.13 -11.97 -22.03
C THR A 141 -11.57 -10.91 -21.03
N GLU A 142 -11.88 -9.71 -21.53
CA GLU A 142 -12.39 -8.63 -20.70
C GLU A 142 -13.68 -9.03 -19.97
N GLU A 143 -14.57 -9.77 -20.64
CA GLU A 143 -15.81 -10.30 -20.08
C GLU A 143 -15.54 -11.20 -18.87
N LYS A 144 -14.56 -12.11 -18.97
CA LYS A 144 -14.17 -12.96 -17.84
C LYS A 144 -13.60 -12.14 -16.68
N ALA A 145 -12.78 -11.13 -16.98
CA ALA A 145 -12.25 -10.25 -15.94
C ALA A 145 -13.36 -9.49 -15.22
N ARG A 146 -14.41 -9.04 -15.95
CA ARG A 146 -15.59 -8.38 -15.37
C ARG A 146 -16.41 -9.34 -14.50
N HIS A 147 -16.59 -10.58 -14.93
CA HIS A 147 -17.33 -11.60 -14.17
C HIS A 147 -16.75 -11.88 -12.77
N LEU A 148 -15.45 -11.65 -12.57
CA LEU A 148 -14.83 -11.80 -11.25
C LEU A 148 -15.29 -10.74 -10.24
N PHE A 149 -15.96 -9.69 -10.71
CA PHE A 149 -16.53 -8.63 -9.90
C PHE A 149 -18.06 -8.70 -9.80
N ASP A 150 -18.72 -9.77 -10.29
CA ASP A 150 -20.18 -9.92 -10.22
C ASP A 150 -20.70 -9.90 -8.77
N ASP A 151 -19.89 -10.37 -7.83
CA ASP A 151 -20.21 -10.38 -6.39
C ASP A 151 -19.95 -9.04 -5.69
N VAL A 152 -19.52 -7.99 -6.41
CA VAL A 152 -19.25 -6.67 -5.83
C VAL A 152 -20.55 -5.88 -5.72
N LYS A 153 -20.83 -5.37 -4.51
CA LYS A 153 -22.04 -4.60 -4.21
C LYS A 153 -22.15 -3.29 -5.01
N ASP A 154 -21.03 -2.63 -5.23
CA ASP A 154 -20.94 -1.37 -5.96
C ASP A 154 -19.84 -1.45 -7.03
N ALA A 155 -20.26 -1.62 -8.29
CA ALA A 155 -19.35 -1.70 -9.42
C ALA A 155 -18.59 -0.37 -9.69
N SER A 156 -19.04 0.75 -9.12
CA SER A 156 -18.37 2.04 -9.23
C SER A 156 -17.31 2.27 -8.14
N ASN A 157 -17.35 1.49 -7.06
CA ASN A 157 -16.48 1.62 -5.89
C ASN A 157 -16.12 0.24 -5.34
N VAL A 158 -15.15 -0.41 -5.98
CA VAL A 158 -14.70 -1.76 -5.59
C VAL A 158 -13.81 -1.67 -4.35
N GLU A 159 -13.97 -2.58 -3.40
CA GLU A 159 -13.09 -2.70 -2.23
C GLU A 159 -11.75 -3.38 -2.60
N LEU A 160 -10.65 -2.97 -1.95
CA LEU A 160 -9.32 -3.55 -2.19
C LEU A 160 -9.30 -5.08 -2.03
N ALA A 161 -10.00 -5.60 -1.01
CA ALA A 161 -10.08 -7.03 -0.75
C ALA A 161 -10.71 -7.79 -1.93
N LYS A 162 -11.73 -7.21 -2.57
CA LYS A 162 -12.38 -7.79 -3.75
C LYS A 162 -11.51 -7.73 -4.98
N PHE A 163 -10.76 -6.65 -5.16
CA PHE A 163 -9.76 -6.58 -6.22
C PHE A 163 -8.65 -7.62 -6.06
N GLN A 164 -8.12 -7.80 -4.84
CA GLN A 164 -7.14 -8.84 -4.54
C GLN A 164 -7.70 -10.26 -4.76
N GLU A 165 -8.96 -10.49 -4.38
CA GLU A 165 -9.66 -11.76 -4.63
C GLU A 165 -9.75 -12.06 -6.13
N ALA A 166 -10.13 -11.07 -6.94
CA ALA A 166 -10.21 -11.20 -8.40
C ALA A 166 -8.84 -11.51 -9.03
N ILE A 167 -7.78 -10.81 -8.61
CA ILE A 167 -6.40 -11.11 -9.07
C ILE A 167 -5.98 -12.52 -8.66
N GLY A 168 -6.31 -12.94 -7.43
CA GLY A 168 -6.01 -14.29 -6.95
C GLY A 168 -6.70 -15.38 -7.76
N LYS A 169 -8.00 -15.19 -8.08
CA LYS A 169 -8.76 -16.08 -8.97
C LYS A 169 -8.13 -16.16 -10.36
N LEU A 170 -7.81 -15.02 -10.98
CA LEU A 170 -7.13 -14.98 -12.29
C LEU A 170 -5.77 -15.67 -12.27
N ALA A 171 -4.98 -15.44 -11.23
CA ALA A 171 -3.67 -16.04 -11.08
C ALA A 171 -3.78 -17.57 -11.05
N ASN A 172 -4.71 -18.09 -10.23
CA ASN A 172 -4.99 -19.52 -10.13
C ASN A 172 -5.44 -20.11 -11.47
N GLU A 173 -6.36 -19.45 -12.20
CA GLU A 173 -6.82 -19.90 -13.51
C GLU A 173 -5.71 -19.93 -14.56
N GLN A 174 -4.82 -18.93 -14.55
CA GLN A 174 -3.68 -18.86 -15.46
C GLN A 174 -2.48 -19.71 -15.02
N LYS A 175 -2.59 -20.45 -13.92
CA LYS A 175 -1.50 -21.21 -13.27
C LYS A 175 -0.26 -20.35 -13.03
N LYS A 176 -0.48 -19.08 -12.69
CA LYS A 176 0.55 -18.11 -12.30
C LYS A 176 0.41 -17.79 -10.83
N SER A 177 1.46 -17.25 -10.23
CA SER A 177 1.35 -16.78 -8.85
C SER A 177 0.62 -15.44 -8.81
N ILE A 178 -0.14 -15.20 -7.73
CA ILE A 178 -0.70 -13.86 -7.43
C ILE A 178 0.42 -12.81 -7.35
N GLU A 179 1.63 -13.24 -7.02
CA GLU A 179 2.83 -12.42 -6.91
C GLU A 179 3.27 -11.88 -8.26
N ASP A 180 3.24 -12.71 -9.32
CA ASP A 180 3.61 -12.28 -10.67
C ASP A 180 2.64 -11.22 -11.19
N PHE A 181 1.35 -11.39 -10.93
CA PHE A 181 0.35 -10.38 -11.29
C PHE A 181 0.46 -9.11 -10.46
N SER A 182 0.74 -9.24 -9.16
CA SER A 182 0.98 -8.09 -8.30
C SER A 182 2.22 -7.31 -8.74
N LYS A 183 3.28 -7.99 -9.19
CA LYS A 183 4.48 -7.37 -9.78
C LYS A 183 4.15 -6.60 -11.04
N THR A 184 3.41 -7.20 -11.96
CA THR A 184 3.07 -6.53 -13.22
C THR A 184 2.15 -5.33 -12.99
N LEU A 185 1.13 -5.47 -12.14
CA LEU A 185 0.26 -4.36 -11.73
C LEU A 185 1.05 -3.25 -11.05
N ALA A 186 1.94 -3.58 -10.12
CA ALA A 186 2.79 -2.62 -9.44
C ALA A 186 3.71 -1.85 -10.41
N ALA A 187 4.26 -2.54 -11.41
CA ALA A 187 5.12 -1.91 -12.41
C ALA A 187 4.37 -0.94 -13.31
N GLU A 188 3.13 -1.25 -13.69
CA GLU A 188 2.30 -0.40 -14.55
C GLU A 188 1.44 0.61 -13.79
N ALA A 189 1.34 0.48 -12.46
CA ALA A 189 0.54 1.34 -11.60
C ALA A 189 0.79 2.85 -11.81
N PRO A 190 2.06 3.33 -11.87
CA PRO A 190 2.33 4.74 -12.08
C PRO A 190 1.76 5.27 -13.40
N LYS A 191 1.97 4.53 -14.51
CA LYS A 191 1.46 4.92 -15.83
C LYS A 191 -0.06 4.90 -15.88
N PHE A 192 -0.66 3.87 -15.30
CA PHE A 192 -2.12 3.77 -15.21
C PHE A 192 -2.71 4.94 -14.42
N LEU A 193 -2.14 5.29 -13.27
CA LEU A 193 -2.59 6.42 -12.46
C LEU A 193 -2.48 7.75 -13.23
N GLU A 194 -1.39 7.98 -13.96
CA GLU A 194 -1.23 9.17 -14.81
C GLU A 194 -2.30 9.22 -15.91
N ALA A 195 -2.53 8.10 -16.60
CA ALA A 195 -3.55 8.00 -17.65
C ALA A 195 -4.97 8.22 -17.10
N ALA A 196 -5.29 7.61 -15.95
CA ALA A 196 -6.58 7.78 -15.30
C ALA A 196 -6.82 9.24 -14.86
N MET A 197 -5.78 9.94 -14.40
CA MET A 197 -5.87 11.36 -14.07
C MET A 197 -6.05 12.25 -15.30
N ALA A 198 -5.32 11.96 -16.39
CA ALA A 198 -5.46 12.68 -17.64
C ALA A 198 -6.87 12.52 -18.22
N ALA A 199 -7.41 11.30 -18.20
CA ALA A 199 -8.76 10.99 -18.66
C ALA A 199 -9.83 11.74 -17.85
N ALA A 200 -9.73 11.75 -16.51
CA ALA A 200 -10.65 12.49 -15.66
C ALA A 200 -10.58 14.02 -15.92
N THR A 201 -9.39 14.56 -16.10
CA THR A 201 -9.18 15.99 -16.38
C THR A 201 -9.78 16.37 -17.74
N ALA A 202 -9.58 15.54 -18.76
CA ALA A 202 -10.15 15.75 -20.08
C ALA A 202 -11.69 15.67 -20.05
N ALA A 203 -12.26 14.69 -19.34
CA ALA A 203 -13.70 14.55 -19.17
C ALA A 203 -14.32 15.76 -18.46
N ALA A 204 -13.68 16.26 -17.40
CA ALA A 204 -14.12 17.46 -16.69
C ALA A 204 -14.08 18.72 -17.59
N ALA A 205 -13.02 18.88 -18.38
CA ALA A 205 -12.89 19.98 -19.33
C ALA A 205 -13.96 19.93 -20.44
N ALA A 206 -14.26 18.74 -20.96
CA ALA A 206 -15.31 18.53 -21.94
C ALA A 206 -16.71 18.82 -21.35
N ALA A 207 -17.00 18.34 -20.14
CA ALA A 207 -18.26 18.64 -19.47
C ALA A 207 -18.44 20.14 -19.22
N ALA A 208 -17.37 20.84 -18.82
CA ALA A 208 -17.40 22.29 -18.62
C ALA A 208 -17.64 23.07 -19.93
N SER A 209 -17.05 22.62 -21.05
CA SER A 209 -17.28 23.26 -22.35
C SER A 209 -18.71 23.03 -22.84
N THR A 210 -19.25 21.82 -22.71
CA THR A 210 -20.64 21.51 -23.06
C THR A 210 -21.63 22.32 -22.21
N PHE A 211 -21.37 22.46 -20.91
CA PHE A 211 -22.21 23.28 -20.02
C PHE A 211 -22.17 24.77 -20.39
N LYS A 212 -20.98 25.30 -20.70
CA LYS A 212 -20.82 26.69 -21.14
C LYS A 212 -21.55 26.96 -22.46
N GLU A 213 -21.50 26.02 -23.40
CA GLU A 213 -22.20 26.13 -24.69
C GLU A 213 -23.73 26.05 -24.55
N ALA A 214 -24.22 25.25 -23.60
CA ALA A 214 -25.65 25.17 -23.27
C ALA A 214 -26.16 26.45 -22.61
N LEU A 215 -25.34 27.13 -21.79
CA LEU A 215 -25.68 28.41 -21.17
C LEU A 215 -25.65 29.59 -22.16
N SER A 216 -24.78 29.56 -23.18
CA SER A 216 -24.72 30.63 -24.19
C SER A 216 -25.86 30.59 -25.23
N LYS A 217 -26.67 29.53 -25.25
CA LYS A 217 -27.82 29.36 -26.14
C LYS A 217 -29.17 29.71 -25.48
N LYS A 218 -29.15 30.26 -24.26
CA LYS A 218 -30.31 30.86 -23.57
C LYS A 218 -30.21 32.37 -23.56
#